data_AF-A0A7Y9YEL9-F1
#
_entry.id   AF-A0A7Y9YEL9-F1
#
_cell.length_a   1.000
_cell.length_b   1.000
_cell.length_c   1.000
_cell.angle_alpha   90.00
_cell.angle_beta   90.00
_cell.angle_gamma   90.00
#
_symmetry.space_group_name_H-M   'P 1'
#
loop_
_entity.id
_entity.type
_entity.pdbx_description
1 polymer ?
#
loop_
_entity_poly.entity_id
_entity_poly.type
_entity_poly.pdbx_seq_one_letter_code
_entity_poly.pdbx_strand_id
1 'polypeptide(L)'
;MKKSLKRAVAVSAVCAAGLAGTLTTQTTATADEARKAPAKEITDFGMTALAYGTKVGVGGVDVKTLKDAKTLQACTRTSGLERRAPSLLSTDQITALLGDALPVDVAELIHLSPSTSTTETYTNGNITGVKAINTIADIQLGGEVIDNISIPTIKIEGLKSVADSFYDPADTDGDGKKFGTAESFGFGDLKLLLPEDGVIGETLNLLLENLGLSTEDLNEAINVPLGILVDTLQQIIDTAGLGDVIEIPGLGSIGLGSSFAKVGNGGASSGANALQIEVNPSGEENGHAALLKLGYAQSRISAPVTSGVFRSTIMGLDFKALPLADDVELLHMGGIGTQAIPCEGTAGKKVTKAIEGARSIPLNIPGLGGLATLTGIEYSYKAKQMARGRAKSMAKSSLGSLEIPVLGLEIQGISSRLNLKKFPGERVRGSNKPKFKVLDIIHNGESILPQNLRIGDVIEFVVDELEQTGFITFGKVKSRNYYGAKMSAIAITIPGLFDIDLGWLESQIYPK
;
A
#
# COMPACT_ATOMS: atom_id res chain seq x y z
N MET A 1 -53.81 -6.35 -40.70
CA MET A 1 -54.05 -7.75 -40.24
C MET A 1 -52.85 -8.16 -39.39
N LYS A 2 -52.94 -8.04 -38.06
CA LYS A 2 -53.21 -9.11 -37.07
C LYS A 2 -52.23 -10.32 -37.09
N LYS A 3 -51.52 -10.45 -35.95
CA LYS A 3 -50.91 -11.65 -35.31
C LYS A 3 -49.55 -12.11 -35.87
N SER A 4 -48.56 -12.57 -35.10
CA SER A 4 -48.30 -12.65 -33.65
C SER A 4 -46.86 -13.15 -33.47
N LEU A 5 -46.04 -12.46 -32.66
CA LEU A 5 -44.75 -12.96 -32.18
C LEU A 5 -44.96 -13.96 -31.03
N LYS A 6 -44.49 -15.20 -31.16
CA LYS A 6 -44.14 -16.10 -30.04
C LYS A 6 -43.12 -17.16 -30.45
N ARG A 7 -42.06 -17.27 -29.62
CA ARG A 7 -41.23 -18.47 -29.28
C ARG A 7 -40.27 -18.95 -30.38
N ALA A 8 -39.07 -19.47 -30.11
CA ALA A 8 -38.40 -19.91 -28.89
C ALA A 8 -36.88 -19.83 -29.05
N VAL A 9 -36.17 -19.58 -27.95
CA VAL A 9 -34.73 -19.84 -27.80
C VAL A 9 -34.56 -21.33 -27.52
N ALA A 10 -33.76 -22.03 -28.32
CA ALA A 10 -33.34 -23.39 -28.07
C ALA A 10 -31.82 -23.42 -27.86
N VAL A 11 -31.45 -23.80 -26.64
CA VAL A 11 -30.13 -24.18 -26.17
C VAL A 11 -29.67 -25.42 -26.94
N SER A 12 -28.40 -25.45 -27.36
CA SER A 12 -27.72 -26.72 -27.66
C SER A 12 -26.33 -26.70 -27.06
N ALA A 13 -26.20 -27.43 -25.95
CA ALA A 13 -24.96 -27.98 -25.47
C ALA A 13 -24.58 -29.16 -26.37
N VAL A 14 -23.32 -29.26 -26.77
CA VAL A 14 -22.76 -30.48 -27.35
C VAL A 14 -21.49 -30.82 -26.58
N CYS A 15 -21.64 -31.79 -25.69
CA CYS A 15 -20.54 -32.62 -25.20
C CYS A 15 -20.04 -33.48 -26.36
N ALA A 16 -18.74 -33.47 -26.62
CA ALA A 16 -18.08 -34.50 -27.43
C ALA A 16 -17.06 -35.22 -26.54
N ALA A 17 -17.41 -36.43 -26.13
CA ALA A 17 -16.50 -37.40 -25.55
C ALA A 17 -16.10 -38.40 -26.65
N GLY A 18 -14.81 -38.75 -26.67
CA GLY A 18 -14.32 -40.03 -27.17
C GLY A 18 -13.72 -40.02 -28.58
N LEU A 19 -12.39 -39.99 -28.64
CA LEU A 19 -11.67 -41.01 -29.40
C LEU A 19 -10.36 -41.33 -28.69
N ALA A 20 -10.28 -42.58 -28.23
CA ALA A 20 -9.10 -43.18 -27.64
C ALA A 20 -8.06 -43.45 -28.75
N GLY A 21 -6.83 -43.00 -28.50
CA GLY A 21 -5.65 -43.34 -29.28
C GLY A 21 -4.47 -43.39 -28.33
N THR A 22 -4.06 -44.61 -27.96
CA THR A 22 -2.92 -44.91 -27.10
C THR A 22 -1.62 -44.43 -27.74
N LEU A 23 -1.01 -43.40 -27.16
CA LEU A 23 0.40 -43.08 -27.30
C LEU A 23 0.97 -42.91 -25.89
N THR A 24 1.72 -43.92 -25.47
CA THR A 24 2.57 -43.89 -24.28
C THR A 24 3.73 -42.94 -24.55
N THR A 25 3.66 -41.73 -23.98
CA THR A 25 4.80 -40.83 -23.85
C THR A 25 4.84 -40.27 -22.45
N GLN A 26 6.02 -40.44 -21.83
CA GLN A 26 6.57 -39.89 -20.60
C GLN A 26 5.73 -38.86 -19.85
N THR A 27 5.61 -39.11 -18.53
CA THR A 27 5.09 -38.20 -17.50
C THR A 27 5.74 -36.82 -17.59
N THR A 28 5.16 -35.93 -18.38
CA THR A 28 5.35 -34.49 -18.25
C THR A 28 4.54 -34.02 -17.06
N ALA A 29 5.21 -33.24 -16.21
CA ALA A 29 4.70 -32.58 -15.01
C ALA A 29 3.17 -32.37 -15.04
N THR A 30 2.51 -32.93 -14.03
CA THR A 30 1.12 -32.62 -13.71
C THR A 30 0.97 -31.11 -13.64
N ALA A 31 0.31 -30.53 -14.64
CA ALA A 31 -0.28 -29.22 -14.52
C ALA A 31 -1.10 -29.22 -13.23
N ASP A 32 -0.78 -28.29 -12.32
CA ASP A 32 -1.57 -28.00 -11.13
C ASP A 32 -3.05 -28.18 -11.46
N GLU A 33 -3.72 -29.11 -10.77
CA GLU A 33 -5.17 -29.24 -10.86
C GLU A 33 -5.75 -27.84 -10.66
N ALA A 34 -6.41 -27.30 -11.69
CA ALA A 34 -6.98 -25.97 -11.65
C ALA A 34 -7.90 -25.87 -10.43
N ARG A 35 -7.40 -25.20 -9.36
CA ARG A 35 -8.09 -25.08 -8.07
C ARG A 35 -9.50 -24.58 -8.35
N LYS A 36 -10.51 -25.42 -8.06
CA LYS A 36 -11.91 -25.09 -8.31
C LYS A 36 -12.24 -23.82 -7.54
N ALA A 37 -12.62 -22.76 -8.25
CA ALA A 37 -12.90 -21.47 -7.64
C ALA A 37 -13.96 -21.64 -6.53
N PRO A 38 -13.72 -21.10 -5.32
CA PRO A 38 -14.64 -21.25 -4.21
C PRO A 38 -16.01 -20.64 -4.55
N ALA A 39 -17.08 -21.27 -4.06
CA ALA A 39 -18.43 -20.76 -4.24
C ALA A 39 -18.56 -19.39 -3.58
N LYS A 40 -19.15 -18.43 -4.30
CA LYS A 40 -19.34 -17.07 -3.79
C LYS A 40 -20.60 -16.97 -2.94
N GLU A 41 -20.46 -16.53 -1.70
CA GLU A 41 -21.58 -16.37 -0.76
C GLU A 41 -21.60 -14.94 -0.17
N ILE A 42 -22.79 -14.42 0.11
CA ILE A 42 -22.95 -13.11 0.78
C ILE A 42 -23.04 -13.35 2.28
N THR A 43 -22.14 -12.72 3.01
CA THR A 43 -22.05 -12.82 4.48
C THR A 43 -22.53 -11.53 5.16
N ASP A 44 -22.67 -11.57 6.48
CA ASP A 44 -22.94 -10.38 7.30
C ASP A 44 -21.68 -9.66 7.80
N PHE A 45 -20.52 -10.08 7.30
CA PHE A 45 -19.22 -9.53 7.65
C PHE A 45 -18.74 -8.53 6.60
N GLY A 46 -18.03 -7.49 7.05
CA GLY A 46 -17.23 -6.63 6.21
C GLY A 46 -15.80 -7.10 6.23
N MET A 47 -15.30 -7.56 5.09
CA MET A 47 -13.98 -8.15 4.90
C MET A 47 -13.13 -7.26 3.99
N THR A 48 -11.89 -6.98 4.39
CA THR A 48 -10.89 -6.29 3.57
C THR A 48 -9.52 -6.88 3.84
N ALA A 49 -8.68 -6.88 2.81
CA ALA A 49 -7.30 -7.33 2.91
C ALA A 49 -6.40 -6.61 1.91
N LEU A 50 -5.14 -6.43 2.28
CA LEU A 50 -4.12 -5.75 1.49
C LEU A 50 -2.84 -6.56 1.59
N ALA A 51 -2.21 -6.84 0.45
CA ALA A 51 -0.87 -7.38 0.40
C ALA A 51 -0.05 -6.70 -0.69
N TYR A 52 1.24 -6.51 -0.45
CA TYR A 52 2.22 -6.02 -1.43
C TYR A 52 3.60 -6.57 -1.09
N GLY A 53 4.42 -6.77 -2.12
CA GLY A 53 5.80 -7.21 -1.97
C GLY A 53 6.64 -6.11 -1.39
N THR A 54 6.86 -5.08 -2.18
CA THR A 54 7.74 -3.97 -1.81
C THR A 54 6.96 -2.69 -1.67
N LYS A 55 7.38 -1.83 -0.73
CA LYS A 55 6.90 -0.46 -0.62
C LYS A 55 8.04 0.44 -0.18
N VAL A 56 8.26 1.50 -0.95
CA VAL A 56 9.20 2.57 -0.61
C VAL A 56 8.42 3.79 -0.08
N GLY A 57 8.91 4.36 1.02
CA GLY A 57 8.49 5.65 1.52
C GLY A 57 9.68 6.59 1.64
N VAL A 58 9.53 7.85 1.22
CA VAL A 58 10.58 8.88 1.35
C VAL A 58 9.99 10.06 2.12
N GLY A 59 10.62 10.48 3.22
CA GLY A 59 10.13 11.61 4.03
C GLY A 59 8.71 11.43 4.59
N GLY A 60 8.26 10.19 4.79
CA GLY A 60 6.90 9.85 5.21
C GLY A 60 5.85 9.88 4.08
N VAL A 61 6.27 9.99 2.82
CA VAL A 61 5.41 9.90 1.63
C VAL A 61 5.57 8.53 0.96
N ASP A 62 4.46 7.81 0.79
CA ASP A 62 4.44 6.54 0.05
C ASP A 62 4.65 6.78 -1.45
N VAL A 63 5.60 6.07 -2.06
CA VAL A 63 5.71 5.91 -3.51
C VAL A 63 4.77 4.75 -3.92
N LYS A 64 3.59 5.08 -4.42
CA LYS A 64 2.54 4.11 -4.77
C LYS A 64 2.86 3.28 -6.01
N THR A 65 3.59 3.84 -6.99
CA THR A 65 4.01 3.12 -8.20
C THR A 65 4.93 1.96 -7.89
N LEU A 66 5.77 2.10 -6.86
CA LEU A 66 6.71 1.08 -6.42
C LEU A 66 6.08 -0.01 -5.53
N LYS A 67 4.75 -0.04 -5.38
CA LYS A 67 4.08 -1.11 -4.63
C LYS A 67 4.00 -2.37 -5.48
N ASP A 68 5.07 -3.15 -5.44
CA ASP A 68 5.19 -4.37 -6.22
C ASP A 68 4.19 -5.44 -5.79
N ALA A 69 3.70 -6.22 -6.76
CA ALA A 69 2.67 -7.25 -6.58
C ALA A 69 1.48 -6.81 -5.73
N LYS A 70 1.10 -5.53 -5.72
CA LYS A 70 0.06 -5.03 -4.83
C LYS A 70 -1.31 -5.61 -5.20
N THR A 71 -1.97 -6.23 -4.24
CA THR A 71 -3.36 -6.64 -4.34
C THR A 71 -4.17 -6.09 -3.17
N LEU A 72 -5.39 -5.65 -3.47
CA LEU A 72 -6.34 -5.12 -2.48
C LEU A 72 -7.68 -5.82 -2.65
N GLN A 73 -8.09 -6.55 -1.62
CA GLN A 73 -9.47 -6.94 -1.43
C GLN A 73 -10.20 -5.75 -0.82
N ALA A 74 -10.78 -4.89 -1.67
CA ALA A 74 -11.59 -3.77 -1.20
C ALA A 74 -12.76 -4.29 -0.36
N CYS A 75 -13.18 -3.52 0.66
CA CYS A 75 -14.25 -3.91 1.58
C CYS A 75 -15.41 -4.59 0.84
N THR A 76 -15.74 -5.81 1.24
CA THR A 76 -16.78 -6.63 0.62
C THR A 76 -17.50 -7.44 1.69
N ARG A 77 -18.70 -7.92 1.34
CA ARG A 77 -19.41 -8.93 2.12
C ARG A 77 -19.31 -10.33 1.52
N THR A 78 -18.70 -10.44 0.36
CA THR A 78 -18.72 -11.67 -0.42
C THR A 78 -17.53 -12.56 0.00
N SER A 79 -17.81 -13.77 0.46
CA SER A 79 -16.81 -14.83 0.61
C SER A 79 -16.60 -15.55 -0.74
N GLY A 80 -15.48 -16.26 -0.88
CA GLY A 80 -15.07 -16.91 -2.12
C GLY A 80 -14.48 -15.95 -3.17
N LEU A 81 -13.97 -14.78 -2.75
CA LEU A 81 -13.24 -13.88 -3.63
C LEU A 81 -11.75 -14.08 -3.44
N GLU A 82 -11.06 -14.44 -4.53
CA GLU A 82 -9.61 -14.53 -4.57
C GLU A 82 -9.07 -13.49 -5.55
N ARG A 83 -7.98 -12.81 -5.17
CA ARG A 83 -7.24 -11.91 -6.05
C ARG A 83 -5.76 -12.21 -5.91
N ARG A 84 -5.09 -12.42 -7.03
CA ARG A 84 -3.65 -12.63 -7.12
C ARG A 84 -3.03 -11.54 -7.98
N ALA A 85 -1.94 -10.96 -7.51
CA ALA A 85 -1.15 -10.01 -8.26
C ALA A 85 0.30 -10.54 -8.30
N PRO A 86 0.86 -10.79 -9.50
CA PRO A 86 2.29 -11.02 -9.65
C PRO A 86 3.04 -9.68 -9.56
N SER A 87 4.35 -9.78 -9.36
CA SER A 87 5.27 -8.66 -9.52
C SER A 87 5.18 -8.07 -10.92
N LEU A 88 5.23 -6.73 -11.01
CA LEU A 88 5.25 -5.99 -12.28
C LEU A 88 6.55 -5.19 -12.45
N LEU A 89 7.38 -5.12 -11.41
CA LEU A 89 8.60 -4.30 -11.36
C LEU A 89 9.82 -5.21 -11.34
N SER A 90 10.68 -5.10 -12.36
CA SER A 90 12.07 -5.54 -12.23
C SER A 90 12.86 -4.48 -11.47
N THR A 91 13.98 -4.89 -10.86
CA THR A 91 14.91 -4.01 -10.15
C THR A 91 15.35 -2.82 -11.03
N ASP A 92 15.49 -3.05 -12.34
CA ASP A 92 15.88 -2.06 -13.36
C ASP A 92 14.94 -0.84 -13.44
N GLN A 93 13.65 -1.01 -13.11
CA GLN A 93 12.68 0.09 -13.14
C GLN A 93 12.79 0.97 -11.89
N ILE A 94 13.24 0.42 -10.76
CA ILE A 94 13.54 1.19 -9.54
C ILE A 94 14.81 2.02 -9.74
N THR A 95 15.82 1.46 -10.42
CA THR A 95 17.08 2.13 -10.81
C THR A 95 16.83 3.36 -11.68
N ALA A 96 16.02 3.21 -12.74
CA ALA A 96 15.67 4.30 -13.64
C ALA A 96 14.87 5.43 -12.95
N LEU A 97 14.17 5.11 -11.85
CA LEU A 97 13.37 6.06 -11.08
C LEU A 97 14.17 6.86 -10.05
N LEU A 98 15.25 6.27 -9.50
CA LEU A 98 16.08 6.91 -8.48
C LEU A 98 17.25 7.69 -9.09
N GLY A 99 17.72 7.30 -10.29
CA GLY A 99 18.64 8.07 -11.14
C GLY A 99 19.79 8.78 -10.41
N ASP A 100 20.21 9.93 -10.93
CA ASP A 100 21.29 10.78 -10.38
C ASP A 100 20.93 11.50 -9.06
N ALA A 101 19.74 11.26 -8.50
CA ALA A 101 19.24 11.97 -7.32
C ALA A 101 19.77 11.41 -6.00
N LEU A 102 20.44 10.26 -6.03
CA LEU A 102 21.13 9.66 -4.87
C LEU A 102 22.63 9.56 -5.18
N PRO A 103 23.51 9.89 -4.22
CA PRO A 103 24.97 9.81 -4.41
C PRO A 103 25.51 8.37 -4.50
N VAL A 104 24.64 7.36 -4.49
CA VAL A 104 24.96 5.93 -4.52
C VAL A 104 23.97 5.21 -5.44
N ASP A 105 24.45 4.30 -6.29
CA ASP A 105 23.57 3.45 -7.10
C ASP A 105 22.86 2.41 -6.21
N VAL A 106 21.67 2.76 -5.74
CA VAL A 106 20.83 1.88 -4.92
C VAL A 106 20.48 0.57 -5.64
N ALA A 107 20.62 0.52 -6.97
CA ALA A 107 20.38 -0.69 -7.76
C ALA A 107 21.46 -1.75 -7.63
N GLU A 108 22.71 -1.36 -7.34
CA GLU A 108 23.80 -2.29 -7.02
C GLU A 108 23.70 -2.81 -5.58
N LEU A 109 22.87 -2.16 -4.75
CA LEU A 109 22.74 -2.45 -3.34
C LEU A 109 21.45 -3.18 -2.95
N ILE A 110 20.40 -3.15 -3.76
CA ILE A 110 19.11 -3.78 -3.42
C ILE A 110 18.57 -4.54 -4.63
N HIS A 111 18.73 -5.87 -4.63
CA HIS A 111 18.08 -6.74 -5.60
C HIS A 111 16.83 -7.39 -4.98
N LEU A 112 15.70 -7.19 -5.64
CA LEU A 112 14.41 -7.76 -5.26
C LEU A 112 13.95 -8.72 -6.35
N SER A 113 13.81 -9.98 -6.01
CA SER A 113 13.20 -10.97 -6.89
C SER A 113 11.70 -10.77 -6.99
N PRO A 114 11.05 -11.37 -8.01
CA PRO A 114 9.61 -11.28 -8.18
C PRO A 114 8.85 -11.66 -6.91
N SER A 115 7.91 -10.80 -6.54
CA SER A 115 6.96 -11.07 -5.47
C SER A 115 5.60 -11.51 -6.01
N THR A 116 4.81 -12.17 -5.17
CA THR A 116 3.41 -12.52 -5.45
C THR A 116 2.58 -12.20 -4.22
N SER A 117 1.49 -11.46 -4.42
CA SER A 117 0.50 -11.25 -3.37
C SER A 117 -0.82 -11.88 -3.70
N THR A 118 -1.45 -12.46 -2.68
CA THR A 118 -2.77 -13.07 -2.76
C THR A 118 -3.65 -12.55 -1.63
N THR A 119 -4.91 -12.27 -1.94
CA THR A 119 -5.95 -12.01 -0.94
C THR A 119 -7.15 -12.90 -1.21
N GLU A 120 -7.71 -13.50 -0.16
CA GLU A 120 -8.81 -14.43 -0.24
C GLU A 120 -9.87 -14.10 0.83
N THR A 121 -11.14 -14.07 0.47
CA THR A 121 -12.24 -14.18 1.42
C THR A 121 -12.80 -15.59 1.37
N TYR A 122 -13.12 -16.17 2.52
CA TYR A 122 -13.50 -17.57 2.60
C TYR A 122 -14.63 -17.82 3.60
N THR A 123 -15.35 -18.90 3.36
CA THR A 123 -16.23 -19.54 4.33
C THR A 123 -15.88 -21.02 4.32
N ASN A 124 -15.40 -21.56 5.45
CA ASN A 124 -15.04 -22.97 5.61
C ASN A 124 -15.81 -23.53 6.81
N GLY A 125 -16.82 -24.35 6.53
CA GLY A 125 -17.80 -24.75 7.54
C GLY A 125 -18.48 -23.52 8.15
N ASN A 126 -18.33 -23.34 9.47
CA ASN A 126 -18.91 -22.20 10.20
C ASN A 126 -17.96 -20.99 10.31
N ILE A 127 -16.72 -21.12 9.87
CA ILE A 127 -15.71 -20.05 9.97
C ILE A 127 -15.80 -19.18 8.72
N THR A 128 -15.90 -17.88 8.90
CA THR A 128 -15.83 -16.89 7.81
C THR A 128 -14.65 -15.98 8.04
N GLY A 129 -13.81 -15.79 7.03
CA GLY A 129 -12.58 -15.03 7.20
C GLY A 129 -12.07 -14.37 5.94
N VAL A 130 -11.00 -13.61 6.13
CA VAL A 130 -10.26 -12.96 5.07
C VAL A 130 -8.77 -13.05 5.34
N LYS A 131 -8.03 -13.42 4.31
CA LYS A 131 -6.61 -13.70 4.36
C LYS A 131 -5.85 -12.86 3.34
N ALA A 132 -4.68 -12.41 3.74
CA ALA A 132 -3.69 -11.76 2.90
C ALA A 132 -2.39 -12.55 2.99
N ILE A 133 -1.74 -12.78 1.85
CA ILE A 133 -0.45 -13.44 1.76
C ILE A 133 0.41 -12.62 0.81
N ASN A 134 1.65 -12.34 1.21
CA ASN A 134 2.70 -11.95 0.28
C ASN A 134 3.85 -12.95 0.35
N THR A 135 4.47 -13.19 -0.80
CA THR A 135 5.70 -13.96 -0.92
C THR A 135 6.66 -13.22 -1.82
N ILE A 136 7.89 -13.00 -1.36
CA ILE A 136 9.03 -12.51 -2.14
C ILE A 136 9.96 -13.71 -2.28
N ALA A 137 10.44 -13.98 -3.50
CA ALA A 137 11.37 -15.08 -3.76
C ALA A 137 12.70 -14.79 -3.05
N ASP A 138 13.62 -14.06 -3.66
CA ASP A 138 14.91 -13.74 -3.03
C ASP A 138 15.12 -12.22 -2.90
N ILE A 139 15.75 -11.78 -1.82
CA ILE A 139 16.18 -10.41 -1.58
C ILE A 139 17.68 -10.41 -1.37
N GLN A 140 18.40 -9.55 -2.06
CA GLN A 140 19.80 -9.29 -1.80
C GLN A 140 19.98 -7.82 -1.42
N LEU A 141 20.68 -7.56 -0.32
CA LEU A 141 20.98 -6.23 0.21
C LEU A 141 22.48 -6.10 0.41
N GLY A 142 23.13 -5.11 -0.18
CA GLY A 142 24.60 -4.97 -0.20
C GLY A 142 25.21 -5.43 -1.52
N GLY A 143 26.49 -5.08 -1.71
CA GLY A 143 27.20 -5.25 -2.97
C GLY A 143 28.47 -4.40 -3.02
N GLU A 144 28.96 -4.16 -4.23
CA GLU A 144 30.08 -3.24 -4.47
C GLU A 144 29.54 -1.79 -4.49
N VAL A 145 30.25 -0.87 -3.85
CA VAL A 145 29.96 0.57 -3.86
C VAL A 145 31.06 1.28 -4.65
N ILE A 146 30.74 2.45 -5.22
CA ILE A 146 31.64 3.40 -5.91
C ILE A 146 33.05 3.39 -5.27
N ASP A 147 34.09 3.31 -6.11
CA ASP A 147 35.51 3.19 -5.73
C ASP A 147 35.93 1.82 -5.15
N ASN A 148 35.33 0.71 -5.60
CA ASN A 148 35.65 -0.69 -5.23
C ASN A 148 35.49 -1.00 -3.72
N ILE A 149 34.66 -0.25 -3.01
CA ILE A 149 34.38 -0.53 -1.60
C ILE A 149 33.27 -1.59 -1.55
N SER A 150 33.64 -2.84 -1.29
CA SER A 150 32.66 -3.93 -1.09
C SER A 150 32.10 -3.89 0.32
N ILE A 151 30.76 -3.93 0.45
CA ILE A 151 30.05 -4.04 1.72
C ILE A 151 29.41 -5.43 1.87
N PRO A 152 29.18 -5.90 3.12
CA PRO A 152 28.50 -7.17 3.36
C PRO A 152 27.17 -7.26 2.62
N THR A 153 26.92 -8.43 2.03
CA THR A 153 25.70 -8.73 1.28
C THR A 153 24.82 -9.69 2.07
N ILE A 154 23.60 -9.28 2.40
CA ILE A 154 22.57 -10.12 3.01
C ILE A 154 21.70 -10.69 1.89
N LYS A 155 21.59 -12.02 1.79
CA LYS A 155 20.63 -12.72 0.93
C LYS A 155 19.54 -13.35 1.77
N ILE A 156 18.29 -13.13 1.41
CA ILE A 156 17.10 -13.65 2.11
C ILE A 156 16.23 -14.37 1.09
N GLU A 157 15.98 -15.66 1.27
CA GLU A 157 15.16 -16.47 0.36
C GLU A 157 13.80 -16.76 0.99
N GLY A 158 12.74 -16.79 0.18
CA GLY A 158 11.39 -17.22 0.53
C GLY A 158 10.66 -16.36 1.56
N LEU A 159 10.86 -15.04 1.57
CA LEU A 159 10.16 -14.14 2.50
C LEU A 159 8.65 -14.23 2.32
N LYS A 160 7.93 -14.57 3.39
CA LYS A 160 6.49 -14.78 3.37
C LYS A 160 5.82 -14.08 4.55
N SER A 161 4.80 -13.29 4.25
CA SER A 161 3.92 -12.69 5.25
C SER A 161 2.50 -13.17 5.06
N VAL A 162 1.85 -13.53 6.17
CA VAL A 162 0.47 -13.99 6.23
C VAL A 162 -0.26 -13.18 7.29
N ALA A 163 -1.44 -12.70 6.93
CA ALA A 163 -2.39 -12.13 7.86
C ALA A 163 -3.77 -12.75 7.59
N ASP A 164 -4.35 -13.39 8.60
CA ASP A 164 -5.68 -13.97 8.56
C ASP A 164 -6.52 -13.36 9.68
N SER A 165 -7.75 -12.97 9.37
CA SER A 165 -8.72 -12.47 10.33
C SER A 165 -10.06 -13.15 10.08
N PHE A 166 -10.59 -13.80 11.11
CA PHE A 166 -11.75 -14.68 10.96
C PHE A 166 -12.77 -14.50 12.09
N TYR A 167 -13.98 -14.96 11.80
CA TYR A 167 -15.04 -15.16 12.75
C TYR A 167 -15.31 -16.66 12.88
N ASP A 168 -15.10 -17.19 14.08
CA ASP A 168 -15.41 -18.56 14.46
C ASP A 168 -16.54 -18.55 15.52
N PRO A 169 -17.78 -18.90 15.16
CA PRO A 169 -18.88 -18.92 16.12
C PRO A 169 -18.74 -20.04 17.17
N ALA A 170 -17.95 -21.08 16.87
CA ALA A 170 -17.76 -22.22 17.76
C ALA A 170 -16.68 -21.98 18.82
N ASP A 171 -15.87 -20.90 18.67
CA ASP A 171 -14.76 -20.60 19.58
C ASP A 171 -13.86 -21.84 19.74
N THR A 172 -13.39 -22.35 18.59
CA THR A 172 -12.69 -23.64 18.51
C THR A 172 -11.35 -23.62 19.25
N ASP A 173 -10.74 -22.44 19.40
CA ASP A 173 -9.53 -22.20 20.20
C ASP A 173 -9.82 -21.99 21.70
N GLY A 174 -11.09 -21.82 22.08
CA GLY A 174 -11.55 -21.75 23.47
C GLY A 174 -11.13 -20.48 24.19
N ASP A 175 -10.84 -19.40 23.46
CA ASP A 175 -10.38 -18.13 24.00
C ASP A 175 -11.53 -17.24 24.51
N GLY A 176 -12.78 -17.71 24.35
CA GLY A 176 -14.00 -17.02 24.76
C GLY A 176 -14.48 -15.98 23.74
N LYS A 177 -13.83 -15.86 22.58
CA LYS A 177 -14.14 -14.86 21.55
C LYS A 177 -14.45 -15.53 20.24
N LYS A 178 -15.47 -14.98 19.57
CA LYS A 178 -15.87 -15.46 18.24
C LYS A 178 -15.05 -14.88 17.10
N PHE A 179 -14.14 -13.96 17.38
CA PHE A 179 -13.29 -13.30 16.40
C PHE A 179 -11.86 -13.68 16.71
N GLY A 180 -11.11 -14.09 15.70
CA GLY A 180 -9.73 -14.52 15.85
C GLY A 180 -8.82 -13.96 14.76
N THR A 181 -7.52 -14.09 14.99
CA THR A 181 -6.48 -13.76 14.01
C THR A 181 -5.44 -14.87 13.95
N ALA A 182 -4.79 -14.98 12.80
CA ALA A 182 -3.57 -15.74 12.65
C ALA A 182 -2.63 -14.96 11.73
N GLU A 183 -1.51 -14.52 12.27
CA GLU A 183 -0.50 -13.76 11.54
C GLU A 183 0.88 -14.38 11.73
N SER A 184 1.66 -14.37 10.66
CA SER A 184 3.01 -14.92 10.67
C SER A 184 3.85 -14.21 9.62
N PHE A 185 5.12 -14.03 9.90
CA PHE A 185 6.12 -13.73 8.89
C PHE A 185 7.28 -14.71 9.04
N GLY A 186 8.02 -14.92 7.97
CA GLY A 186 9.20 -15.78 7.98
C GLY A 186 9.92 -15.75 6.64
N PHE A 187 11.05 -16.43 6.59
CA PHE A 187 11.89 -16.64 5.41
C PHE A 187 12.32 -18.10 5.35
N GLY A 188 12.64 -18.58 4.15
CA GLY A 188 13.18 -19.92 3.93
C GLY A 188 14.66 -20.02 4.30
N ASP A 189 15.46 -19.02 3.91
CA ASP A 189 16.90 -18.99 4.18
C ASP A 189 17.41 -17.55 4.39
N LEU A 190 18.49 -17.39 5.15
CA LEU A 190 19.18 -16.11 5.41
C LEU A 190 20.69 -16.34 5.35
N LYS A 191 21.36 -15.70 4.40
CA LYS A 191 22.81 -15.78 4.20
C LYS A 191 23.43 -14.39 4.35
N LEU A 192 24.51 -14.29 5.12
CA LEU A 192 25.37 -13.11 5.16
C LEU A 192 26.67 -13.43 4.40
N LEU A 193 26.97 -12.67 3.36
CA LEU A 193 28.21 -12.77 2.59
C LEU A 193 29.09 -11.59 2.97
N LEU A 194 30.28 -11.88 3.49
CA LEU A 194 31.27 -10.88 3.86
C LEU A 194 32.26 -10.70 2.70
N PRO A 195 32.65 -9.46 2.37
CA PRO A 195 33.70 -9.23 1.38
C PRO A 195 35.06 -9.68 1.91
N GLU A 196 35.85 -10.35 1.07
CA GLU A 196 37.16 -10.92 1.45
C GLU A 196 38.16 -9.83 1.93
N ASP A 197 38.01 -8.58 1.47
CA ASP A 197 38.91 -7.45 1.74
C ASP A 197 38.25 -6.24 2.44
N GLY A 198 37.08 -6.42 3.09
CA GLY A 198 36.31 -5.30 3.68
C GLY A 198 36.72 -4.86 5.09
N VAL A 199 36.53 -3.57 5.39
CA VAL A 199 36.87 -2.87 6.66
C VAL A 199 36.24 -3.49 7.92
N ILE A 200 35.26 -4.39 7.78
CA ILE A 200 34.51 -5.04 8.87
C ILE A 200 35.22 -6.31 9.40
N GLY A 201 36.22 -6.83 8.69
CA GLY A 201 36.92 -8.06 9.07
C GLY A 201 37.47 -8.05 10.50
N GLU A 202 38.11 -6.96 10.94
CA GLU A 202 38.74 -6.90 12.26
C GLU A 202 37.74 -6.84 13.43
N THR A 203 36.65 -6.06 13.29
CA THR A 203 35.64 -5.89 14.35
C THR A 203 34.76 -7.13 14.50
N LEU A 204 34.44 -7.81 13.40
CA LEU A 204 33.66 -9.04 13.42
C LEU A 204 34.48 -10.22 13.97
N ASN A 205 35.76 -10.32 13.62
CA ASN A 205 36.68 -11.32 14.18
C ASN A 205 36.78 -11.20 15.71
N LEU A 206 36.86 -9.98 16.25
CA LEU A 206 36.81 -9.71 17.69
C LEU A 206 35.50 -10.15 18.35
N LEU A 207 34.37 -10.03 17.66
CA LEU A 207 33.05 -10.45 18.15
C LEU A 207 32.89 -11.98 18.15
N LEU A 208 33.41 -12.64 17.13
CA LEU A 208 33.38 -14.11 16.98
C LEU A 208 34.34 -14.80 17.95
N GLU A 209 35.52 -14.23 18.15
CA GLU A 209 36.51 -14.70 19.11
C GLU A 209 35.98 -14.61 20.55
N ASN A 210 35.20 -13.57 20.87
CA ASN A 210 34.52 -13.44 22.16
C ASN A 210 33.34 -14.43 22.36
N LEU A 211 32.78 -14.97 21.28
CA LEU A 211 31.72 -15.98 21.29
C LEU A 211 32.26 -17.43 21.15
N GLY A 212 33.58 -17.60 21.02
CA GLY A 212 34.23 -18.90 20.84
C GLY A 212 34.03 -19.53 19.47
N LEU A 213 33.72 -18.72 18.45
CA LEU A 213 33.54 -19.15 17.05
C LEU A 213 34.74 -18.70 16.22
N SER A 214 35.24 -19.57 15.35
CA SER A 214 36.36 -19.25 14.45
C SER A 214 35.88 -18.67 13.12
N THR A 215 36.77 -17.96 12.41
CA THR A 215 36.50 -17.44 11.06
C THR A 215 36.26 -18.54 10.02
N GLU A 216 36.76 -19.75 10.30
CA GLU A 216 36.53 -20.95 9.48
C GLU A 216 35.10 -21.48 9.64
N ASP A 217 34.46 -21.27 10.80
CA ASP A 217 33.05 -21.65 11.06
C ASP A 217 32.02 -20.79 10.31
N LEU A 218 32.43 -19.65 9.74
CA LEU A 218 31.56 -18.72 8.98
C LEU A 218 31.55 -18.95 7.48
N ASN A 219 32.67 -19.42 6.92
CA ASN A 219 32.80 -19.63 5.48
C ASN A 219 32.24 -20.99 5.04
N GLU A 220 32.14 -21.96 5.95
CA GLU A 220 31.44 -23.21 5.70
C GLU A 220 29.97 -23.05 6.09
N ALA A 221 29.17 -22.56 5.13
CA ALA A 221 27.70 -22.56 5.13
C ALA A 221 27.05 -22.59 6.53
N ILE A 222 26.73 -21.41 7.07
CA ILE A 222 25.86 -21.26 8.25
C ILE A 222 24.50 -21.90 7.93
N ASN A 223 24.42 -23.21 8.11
CA ASN A 223 23.21 -24.00 8.17
C ASN A 223 22.86 -24.15 9.65
N VAL A 224 22.92 -23.03 10.38
CA VAL A 224 22.50 -22.98 11.78
C VAL A 224 21.00 -23.27 11.76
N PRO A 225 20.52 -24.27 12.51
CA PRO A 225 19.10 -24.55 12.61
C PRO A 225 18.33 -23.26 12.91
N LEU A 226 17.34 -22.91 12.08
CA LEU A 226 16.64 -21.62 12.06
C LEU A 226 16.25 -21.09 13.45
N GLY A 227 15.85 -21.97 14.38
CA GLY A 227 15.50 -21.59 15.75
C GLY A 227 16.69 -21.04 16.54
N ILE A 228 17.89 -21.61 16.36
CA ILE A 228 19.10 -21.19 17.07
C ILE A 228 19.57 -19.83 16.56
N LEU A 229 19.51 -19.56 15.25
CA LEU A 229 19.94 -18.28 14.69
C LEU A 229 19.01 -17.13 15.13
N VAL A 230 17.69 -17.38 15.12
CA VAL A 230 16.68 -16.42 15.60
C VAL A 230 16.80 -16.18 17.10
N ASP A 231 16.95 -17.25 17.90
CA ASP A 231 17.12 -17.13 19.35
C ASP A 231 18.45 -16.44 19.71
N THR A 232 19.51 -16.67 18.92
CA THR A 232 20.83 -16.04 19.13
C THR A 232 20.80 -14.57 18.73
N LEU A 233 20.17 -14.21 17.61
CA LEU A 233 19.97 -12.81 17.23
C LEU A 233 19.11 -12.07 18.26
N GLN A 234 18.02 -12.69 18.74
CA GLN A 234 17.16 -12.12 19.77
C GLN A 234 17.89 -11.98 21.12
N GLN A 235 18.70 -12.96 21.52
CA GLN A 235 19.53 -12.87 22.72
C GLN A 235 20.61 -11.79 22.60
N ILE A 236 21.22 -11.61 21.43
CA ILE A 236 22.20 -10.53 21.20
C ILE A 236 21.53 -9.16 21.34
N ILE A 237 20.34 -9.00 20.74
CA ILE A 237 19.48 -7.80 20.87
C ILE A 237 19.17 -7.52 22.35
N ASP A 238 18.65 -8.51 23.07
CA ASP A 238 18.25 -8.37 24.48
C ASP A 238 19.44 -8.12 25.43
N THR A 239 20.61 -8.71 25.15
CA THR A 239 21.81 -8.63 26.01
C THR A 239 22.61 -7.35 25.76
N ALA A 240 22.64 -6.84 24.53
CA ALA A 240 23.36 -5.63 24.16
C ALA A 240 22.55 -4.34 24.46
N GLY A 241 21.28 -4.46 24.84
CA GLY A 241 20.40 -3.29 25.04
C GLY A 241 20.10 -2.52 23.75
N LEU A 242 20.41 -3.14 22.61
CA LEU A 242 20.06 -2.68 21.27
C LEU A 242 18.59 -3.09 21.08
N GLY A 243 17.69 -2.17 20.72
CA GLY A 243 16.30 -2.54 20.43
C GLY A 243 16.19 -3.49 19.22
N ASP A 244 14.98 -3.73 18.71
CA ASP A 244 14.67 -4.60 17.55
C ASP A 244 15.33 -4.20 16.19
N VAL A 245 16.37 -3.37 16.21
CA VAL A 245 16.93 -2.63 15.09
C VAL A 245 18.45 -2.82 15.04
N ILE A 246 18.96 -3.40 13.95
CA ILE A 246 20.40 -3.56 13.67
C ILE A 246 20.88 -2.34 12.88
N GLU A 247 21.86 -1.59 13.37
CA GLU A 247 22.47 -0.47 12.65
C GLU A 247 23.65 -0.93 11.79
N ILE A 248 23.64 -0.63 10.49
CA ILE A 248 24.72 -0.90 9.53
C ILE A 248 25.30 0.45 9.06
N PRO A 249 26.59 0.73 9.31
CA PRO A 249 27.24 1.94 8.80
C PRO A 249 27.08 2.07 7.27
N GLY A 250 26.54 3.19 6.80
CA GLY A 250 26.33 3.49 5.38
C GLY A 250 25.03 2.96 4.75
N LEU A 251 24.32 2.01 5.39
CA LEU A 251 23.03 1.47 4.90
C LEU A 251 21.82 1.83 5.79
N GLY A 252 22.05 2.40 6.98
CA GLY A 252 21.00 2.73 7.94
C GLY A 252 20.68 1.55 8.85
N SER A 253 19.40 1.28 9.13
CA SER A 253 18.99 0.24 10.06
C SER A 253 18.09 -0.83 9.44
N ILE A 254 18.28 -2.09 9.88
CA ILE A 254 17.48 -3.24 9.47
C ILE A 254 16.71 -3.75 10.68
N GLY A 255 15.39 -3.71 10.61
CA GLY A 255 14.50 -4.34 11.57
C GLY A 255 13.90 -5.61 11.00
N LEU A 256 13.92 -6.69 11.79
CA LEU A 256 13.16 -7.89 11.48
C LEU A 256 11.66 -7.56 11.38
N GLY A 257 10.95 -8.38 10.64
CA GLY A 257 9.50 -8.26 10.47
C GLY A 257 8.75 -8.13 11.79
N SER A 258 7.55 -7.57 11.73
CA SER A 258 6.65 -7.49 12.88
C SER A 258 5.26 -7.95 12.49
N SER A 259 4.58 -8.55 13.46
CA SER A 259 3.17 -8.86 13.36
C SER A 259 2.36 -7.99 14.33
N PHE A 260 1.11 -7.74 13.98
CA PHE A 260 0.19 -7.04 14.86
C PHE A 260 -1.20 -7.65 14.75
N ALA A 261 -1.86 -7.80 15.89
CA ALA A 261 -3.22 -8.31 15.98
C ALA A 261 -4.08 -7.43 16.87
N LYS A 262 -5.36 -7.35 16.54
CA LYS A 262 -6.38 -6.71 17.35
C LYS A 262 -7.70 -7.44 17.22
N VAL A 263 -8.10 -8.10 18.29
CA VAL A 263 -9.40 -8.74 18.42
C VAL A 263 -10.31 -7.89 19.30
N GLY A 264 -11.56 -7.71 18.89
CA GLY A 264 -12.60 -7.08 19.70
C GLY A 264 -13.98 -7.65 19.40
N ASN A 265 -14.97 -7.22 20.19
CA ASN A 265 -16.33 -7.79 20.14
C ASN A 265 -17.05 -7.65 18.79
N GLY A 266 -16.60 -6.75 17.92
CA GLY A 266 -17.20 -6.48 16.61
C GLY A 266 -16.28 -6.72 15.42
N GLY A 267 -15.11 -7.32 15.62
CA GLY A 267 -14.18 -7.59 14.53
C GLY A 267 -12.77 -7.96 14.97
N ALA A 268 -12.01 -8.48 14.02
CA ALA A 268 -10.60 -8.79 14.15
C ALA A 268 -9.80 -8.08 13.04
N SER A 269 -8.58 -7.71 13.35
CA SER A 269 -7.61 -7.21 12.38
C SER A 269 -6.25 -7.79 12.69
N SER A 270 -5.56 -8.22 11.65
CA SER A 270 -4.18 -8.69 11.75
C SER A 270 -3.34 -8.11 10.63
N GLY A 271 -2.04 -8.10 10.85
CA GLY A 271 -1.05 -7.80 9.83
C GLY A 271 0.30 -8.36 10.17
N ALA A 272 1.10 -8.51 9.13
CA ALA A 272 2.47 -8.97 9.18
C ALA A 272 3.29 -8.18 8.17
N ASN A 273 4.49 -7.78 8.57
CA ASN A 273 5.53 -7.26 7.71
C ASN A 273 6.73 -8.19 7.84
N ALA A 274 7.36 -8.59 6.74
CA ALA A 274 8.46 -9.55 6.79
C ALA A 274 9.80 -8.89 7.09
N LEU A 275 10.04 -7.69 6.55
CA LEU A 275 11.25 -6.93 6.79
C LEU A 275 10.97 -5.42 6.69
N GLN A 276 11.66 -4.64 7.51
CA GLN A 276 11.66 -3.18 7.44
C GLN A 276 13.11 -2.71 7.40
N ILE A 277 13.47 -1.98 6.35
CA ILE A 277 14.81 -1.39 6.20
C ILE A 277 14.60 0.12 6.20
N GLU A 278 15.26 0.80 7.12
CA GLU A 278 15.31 2.26 7.17
C GLU A 278 16.68 2.70 6.70
N VAL A 279 16.74 3.24 5.49
CA VAL A 279 17.99 3.76 4.92
C VAL A 279 18.09 5.22 5.30
N ASN A 280 19.02 5.56 6.20
CA ASN A 280 19.38 6.95 6.52
C ASN A 280 20.75 7.28 5.92
N PRO A 281 20.81 7.83 4.69
CA PRO A 281 22.08 8.05 4.00
C PRO A 281 22.92 9.20 4.58
N SER A 282 22.34 10.09 5.41
CA SER A 282 23.04 11.32 5.84
C SER A 282 23.59 11.29 7.27
N GLY A 283 23.28 10.27 8.08
CA GLY A 283 23.75 10.17 9.48
C GLY A 283 23.23 11.26 10.43
N GLU A 284 22.39 12.19 9.95
CA GLU A 284 21.76 13.23 10.77
C GLU A 284 20.43 12.72 11.35
N GLU A 285 20.12 13.06 12.61
CA GLU A 285 18.86 12.71 13.30
C GLU A 285 17.58 13.17 12.56
N ASN A 286 17.71 14.10 11.60
CA ASN A 286 16.62 14.62 10.78
C ASN A 286 16.83 14.41 9.27
N GLY A 287 17.76 13.53 8.88
CA GLY A 287 17.96 13.11 7.50
C GLY A 287 16.70 12.50 6.90
N HIS A 288 16.49 12.64 5.58
CA HIS A 288 15.37 12.04 4.88
C HIS A 288 15.51 10.51 4.82
N ALA A 289 15.09 9.82 5.88
CA ALA A 289 15.10 8.37 5.92
C ALA A 289 14.17 7.80 4.83
N ALA A 290 14.72 6.93 4.00
CA ALA A 290 13.96 6.12 3.06
C ALA A 290 13.54 4.83 3.77
N LEU A 291 12.24 4.59 3.85
CA LEU A 291 11.67 3.42 4.49
C LEU A 291 11.26 2.39 3.44
N LEU A 292 11.97 1.27 3.42
CA LEU A 292 11.68 0.12 2.59
C LEU A 292 10.95 -0.95 3.42
N LYS A 293 9.68 -1.21 3.09
CA LYS A 293 8.87 -2.27 3.69
C LYS A 293 8.72 -3.42 2.72
N LEU A 294 9.06 -4.62 3.18
CA LEU A 294 9.12 -5.83 2.37
C LEU A 294 8.24 -6.91 2.99
N GLY A 295 7.44 -7.54 2.13
CA GLY A 295 6.55 -8.62 2.48
C GLY A 295 5.44 -8.15 3.42
N TYR A 296 4.50 -7.34 2.94
CA TYR A 296 3.39 -6.86 3.77
C TYR A 296 2.10 -7.61 3.50
N ALA A 297 1.42 -8.00 4.57
CA ALA A 297 0.07 -8.56 4.55
C ALA A 297 -0.78 -7.93 5.67
N GLN A 298 -2.04 -7.61 5.37
CA GLN A 298 -2.99 -7.11 6.35
C GLN A 298 -4.39 -7.63 6.02
N SER A 299 -5.13 -8.03 7.04
CA SER A 299 -6.52 -8.45 6.95
C SER A 299 -7.37 -7.82 8.04
N ARG A 300 -8.66 -7.66 7.76
CA ARG A 300 -9.65 -7.22 8.74
C ARG A 300 -11.02 -7.79 8.40
N ILE A 301 -11.66 -8.37 9.41
CA ILE A 301 -13.07 -8.76 9.39
C ILE A 301 -13.84 -7.96 10.46
N SER A 302 -15.08 -7.60 10.16
CA SER A 302 -15.92 -6.80 11.06
C SER A 302 -17.39 -7.16 10.92
N ALA A 303 -18.16 -7.01 11.99
CA ALA A 303 -19.60 -7.26 12.00
C ALA A 303 -20.36 -6.29 12.94
N PRO A 304 -21.68 -6.11 12.73
CA PRO A 304 -22.46 -6.56 11.57
C PRO A 304 -22.43 -5.54 10.42
N VAL A 305 -22.51 -6.01 9.17
CA VAL A 305 -22.48 -5.16 7.95
C VAL A 305 -23.76 -5.29 7.10
N THR A 306 -24.91 -5.19 7.77
CA THR A 306 -26.25 -5.42 7.21
C THR A 306 -26.65 -4.46 6.08
N SER A 307 -26.17 -3.22 6.13
CA SER A 307 -26.54 -2.18 5.15
C SER A 307 -25.55 -2.08 3.99
N GLY A 308 -24.57 -2.98 3.92
CA GLY A 308 -23.48 -2.91 2.95
C GLY A 308 -22.21 -2.27 3.54
N VAL A 309 -21.15 -2.29 2.76
CA VAL A 309 -19.80 -1.90 3.17
C VAL A 309 -19.45 -0.48 2.72
N PHE A 310 -18.72 0.23 3.57
CA PHE A 310 -18.11 1.49 3.18
C PHE A 310 -16.80 1.22 2.43
N ARG A 311 -16.63 1.84 1.26
CA ARG A 311 -15.35 1.93 0.56
C ARG A 311 -14.97 3.38 0.48
N SER A 312 -13.84 3.74 1.06
CA SER A 312 -13.39 5.12 1.04
C SER A 312 -11.90 5.17 1.17
N THR A 313 -11.34 6.20 0.57
CA THR A 313 -9.93 6.54 0.73
C THR A 313 -9.89 8.05 0.86
N ILE A 314 -9.16 8.57 1.83
CA ILE A 314 -9.04 10.00 2.11
C ILE A 314 -7.54 10.26 2.23
N MET A 315 -7.02 11.20 1.45
CA MET A 315 -5.60 11.53 1.47
C MET A 315 -5.40 13.02 1.24
N GLY A 316 -4.35 13.55 1.86
CA GLY A 316 -4.04 14.98 1.79
C GLY A 316 -3.54 15.36 0.41
N LEU A 317 -2.82 14.43 -0.20
CA LEU A 317 -2.10 14.56 -1.44
C LEU A 317 -2.15 13.27 -2.26
N ASP A 318 -2.36 13.42 -3.56
CA ASP A 318 -2.19 12.42 -4.59
C ASP A 318 -1.39 13.07 -5.74
N PHE A 319 -0.07 12.89 -5.71
CA PHE A 319 0.91 13.44 -6.64
C PHE A 319 1.29 12.42 -7.70
N LYS A 320 1.28 12.81 -8.97
CA LYS A 320 1.65 12.00 -10.11
C LYS A 320 2.64 12.77 -10.95
N ALA A 321 3.75 12.16 -11.34
CA ALA A 321 4.75 12.78 -12.18
C ALA A 321 5.33 11.80 -13.18
N LEU A 322 5.91 12.37 -14.25
CA LEU A 322 6.63 11.65 -15.30
C LEU A 322 5.77 10.55 -15.95
N PRO A 323 4.67 10.88 -16.64
CA PRO A 323 3.91 9.89 -17.41
C PRO A 323 4.78 9.33 -18.55
N LEU A 324 5.06 8.02 -18.55
CA LEU A 324 5.73 7.32 -19.66
C LEU A 324 4.77 7.08 -20.84
N ALA A 325 3.50 6.83 -20.53
CA ALA A 325 2.41 6.59 -21.48
C ALA A 325 1.05 6.87 -20.80
N ASP A 326 -0.06 6.88 -21.56
CA ASP A 326 -1.42 7.21 -21.07
C ASP A 326 -1.86 6.40 -19.82
N ASP A 327 -1.28 5.20 -19.62
CA ASP A 327 -1.61 4.28 -18.51
C ASP A 327 -0.40 3.93 -17.60
N VAL A 328 0.79 4.50 -17.83
CA VAL A 328 2.02 4.20 -17.08
C VAL A 328 2.62 5.48 -16.50
N GLU A 329 2.50 5.64 -15.18
CA GLU A 329 3.05 6.75 -14.40
C GLU A 329 4.37 6.29 -13.76
N LEU A 330 5.49 6.98 -13.98
CA LEU A 330 6.77 6.64 -13.33
C LEU A 330 6.70 6.90 -11.82
N LEU A 331 6.19 8.08 -11.43
CA LEU A 331 6.19 8.50 -10.03
C LEU A 331 4.77 8.83 -9.57
N HIS A 332 4.09 7.88 -8.92
CA HIS A 332 2.83 8.14 -8.20
C HIS A 332 3.15 8.23 -6.71
N MET A 333 3.30 9.43 -6.18
CA MET A 333 3.44 9.65 -4.73
C MET A 333 2.07 9.98 -4.15
N GLY A 334 1.65 9.24 -3.14
CA GLY A 334 0.41 9.57 -2.47
C GLY A 334 0.23 8.63 -1.32
N GLY A 335 -0.39 9.06 -0.25
CA GLY A 335 -0.32 8.20 0.93
C GLY A 335 -0.15 8.93 2.23
N ILE A 336 0.23 10.21 2.20
CA ILE A 336 0.47 10.99 3.41
C ILE A 336 -0.76 10.85 4.30
N GLY A 337 -0.59 10.13 5.41
CA GLY A 337 -1.61 9.67 6.35
C GLY A 337 -2.93 9.17 5.75
N THR A 338 -2.92 8.45 4.62
CA THR A 338 -4.16 7.94 3.99
C THR A 338 -5.06 7.23 4.99
N GLN A 339 -6.31 7.67 5.05
CA GLN A 339 -7.34 7.09 5.90
C GLN A 339 -8.43 6.41 5.09
N ALA A 340 -9.02 5.39 5.68
CA ALA A 340 -10.21 4.74 5.15
C ALA A 340 -11.25 4.61 6.27
N ILE A 341 -12.51 4.79 5.92
CA ILE A 341 -13.65 4.40 6.74
C ILE A 341 -13.63 2.86 6.85
N PRO A 342 -13.71 2.29 8.07
CA PRO A 342 -13.86 0.84 8.26
C PRO A 342 -15.07 0.29 7.49
N CYS A 343 -15.02 -0.99 7.07
CA CYS A 343 -16.05 -1.60 6.25
C CYS A 343 -17.46 -1.53 6.90
N GLU A 344 -17.52 -1.70 8.21
CA GLU A 344 -18.70 -1.60 9.08
C GLU A 344 -19.13 -0.16 9.41
N GLY A 345 -18.24 0.81 9.16
CA GLY A 345 -18.38 2.21 9.54
C GLY A 345 -17.90 2.51 10.95
N THR A 346 -18.32 3.65 11.51
CA THR A 346 -17.85 4.16 12.82
C THR A 346 -18.97 4.21 13.86
N ALA A 347 -20.05 3.44 13.67
CA ALA A 347 -21.31 3.55 14.42
C ALA A 347 -21.90 4.99 14.48
N GLY A 348 -21.47 5.88 13.58
CA GLY A 348 -21.83 7.30 13.57
C GLY A 348 -20.98 8.20 14.47
N LYS A 349 -19.91 7.69 15.09
CA LYS A 349 -18.90 8.53 15.75
C LYS A 349 -18.04 9.23 14.71
N LYS A 350 -17.72 10.51 14.93
CA LYS A 350 -16.77 11.24 14.06
C LYS A 350 -15.37 10.83 14.50
N VAL A 351 -14.56 10.38 13.55
CA VAL A 351 -13.13 10.16 13.75
C VAL A 351 -12.41 11.31 13.06
N THR A 352 -11.46 11.92 13.76
CA THR A 352 -10.55 12.93 13.22
C THR A 352 -9.13 12.42 13.42
N LYS A 353 -8.28 12.57 12.41
CA LYS A 353 -6.86 12.27 12.49
C LYS A 353 -6.10 13.42 11.85
N ALA A 354 -5.25 14.06 12.63
CA ALA A 354 -4.28 15.01 12.12
C ALA A 354 -2.95 14.28 11.88
N ILE A 355 -2.21 14.73 10.87
CA ILE A 355 -0.81 14.36 10.72
C ILE A 355 -0.01 15.53 11.24
N GLU A 356 0.78 15.26 12.27
CA GLU A 356 1.68 16.26 12.86
C GLU A 356 2.95 16.41 12.02
N GLY A 357 3.51 17.61 12.06
CA GLY A 357 4.72 17.99 11.33
C GLY A 357 4.50 18.41 9.88
N ALA A 358 5.45 19.19 9.37
CA ALA A 358 5.57 19.47 7.95
C ALA A 358 6.03 18.21 7.20
N ARG A 359 5.59 18.05 5.95
CA ARG A 359 6.01 16.96 5.07
C ARG A 359 6.64 17.56 3.84
N SER A 360 7.89 17.21 3.61
CA SER A 360 8.64 17.64 2.44
C SER A 360 8.56 16.58 1.36
N ILE A 361 8.34 17.02 0.13
CA ILE A 361 8.12 16.15 -1.02
C ILE A 361 9.10 16.57 -2.09
N PRO A 362 10.05 15.70 -2.48
CA PRO A 362 10.90 16.00 -3.61
C PRO A 362 10.06 16.10 -4.88
N LEU A 363 10.14 17.24 -5.55
CA LEU A 363 9.61 17.45 -6.88
C LEU A 363 10.80 17.37 -7.84
N ASN A 364 10.90 16.26 -8.58
CA ASN A 364 11.92 16.12 -9.61
C ASN A 364 11.48 16.88 -10.87
N ILE A 365 11.60 18.20 -10.85
CA ILE A 365 11.36 19.08 -12.00
C ILE A 365 12.67 19.15 -12.80
N PRO A 366 12.70 18.67 -14.06
CA PRO A 366 13.92 18.69 -14.87
C PRO A 366 14.56 20.08 -14.92
N GLY A 367 15.84 20.18 -14.60
CA GLY A 367 16.62 21.42 -14.64
C GLY A 367 16.46 22.36 -13.43
N LEU A 368 15.49 22.12 -12.55
CA LEU A 368 15.20 23.00 -11.40
C LEU A 368 15.24 22.25 -10.06
N GLY A 369 15.00 20.94 -10.06
CA GLY A 369 14.70 20.21 -8.83
C GLY A 369 13.51 20.82 -8.09
N GLY A 370 13.42 20.60 -6.79
CA GLY A 370 12.44 21.29 -5.95
C GLY A 370 11.97 20.48 -4.76
N LEU A 371 11.53 21.20 -3.74
CA LEU A 371 10.92 20.63 -2.55
C LEU A 371 9.55 21.28 -2.34
N ALA A 372 8.50 20.46 -2.29
CA ALA A 372 7.19 20.92 -1.87
C ALA A 372 7.02 20.70 -0.37
N THR A 373 6.53 21.70 0.36
CA THR A 373 6.28 21.58 1.81
C THR A 373 4.79 21.56 2.07
N LEU A 374 4.32 20.52 2.77
CA LEU A 374 2.91 20.28 3.08
C LEU A 374 2.67 20.36 4.59
N THR A 375 1.70 21.15 5.05
CA THR A 375 1.42 21.33 6.49
C THR A 375 -0.07 21.26 6.85
N GLY A 376 -0.38 20.93 8.10
CA GLY A 376 -1.74 21.02 8.64
C GLY A 376 -2.74 20.02 8.04
N ILE A 377 -2.30 18.79 7.81
CA ILE A 377 -3.11 17.75 7.18
C ILE A 377 -4.08 17.17 8.22
N GLU A 378 -5.38 17.24 7.93
CA GLU A 378 -6.44 16.67 8.79
C GLU A 378 -7.43 15.87 7.95
N TYR A 379 -7.74 14.66 8.40
CA TYR A 379 -8.85 13.86 7.90
C TYR A 379 -9.95 13.75 8.94
N SER A 380 -11.19 13.82 8.48
CA SER A 380 -12.30 13.39 9.31
C SER A 380 -13.33 12.58 8.56
N TYR A 381 -13.86 11.57 9.22
CA TYR A 381 -14.86 10.71 8.64
C TYR A 381 -15.86 10.21 9.69
N LYS A 382 -17.04 9.86 9.19
CA LYS A 382 -18.14 9.33 10.00
C LYS A 382 -18.99 8.45 9.12
N ALA A 383 -19.26 7.23 9.56
CA ALA A 383 -20.12 6.31 8.84
C ALA A 383 -21.04 5.57 9.80
N LYS A 384 -22.29 5.40 9.39
CA LYS A 384 -23.31 4.72 10.20
C LYS A 384 -24.18 3.85 9.31
N GLN A 385 -24.25 2.58 9.68
CA GLN A 385 -25.29 1.68 9.22
C GLN A 385 -26.59 1.98 9.96
N MET A 386 -27.71 1.99 9.23
CA MET A 386 -29.03 2.34 9.72
C MET A 386 -30.01 1.20 9.40
N ALA A 387 -31.11 1.13 10.15
CA ALA A 387 -32.14 0.12 9.94
C ALA A 387 -32.70 0.13 8.50
N ARG A 388 -33.19 -1.04 8.08
CA ARG A 388 -33.78 -1.32 6.76
C ARG A 388 -32.79 -1.08 5.62
N GLY A 389 -31.55 -1.60 5.74
CA GLY A 389 -30.55 -1.56 4.66
C GLY A 389 -30.04 -0.16 4.27
N ARG A 390 -30.29 0.86 5.10
CA ARG A 390 -29.88 2.25 4.87
C ARG A 390 -28.50 2.50 5.47
N ALA A 391 -27.74 3.43 4.90
CA ALA A 391 -26.44 3.83 5.44
C ALA A 391 -26.15 5.30 5.12
N LYS A 392 -25.25 5.91 5.91
CA LYS A 392 -24.74 7.25 5.61
C LYS A 392 -23.25 7.34 5.90
N SER A 393 -22.54 8.11 5.10
CA SER A 393 -21.13 8.43 5.32
C SER A 393 -20.88 9.93 5.16
N MET A 394 -19.80 10.36 5.79
CA MET A 394 -19.16 11.66 5.59
C MET A 394 -17.67 11.42 5.56
N ALA A 395 -17.00 11.98 4.56
CA ALA A 395 -15.55 12.05 4.45
C ALA A 395 -15.16 13.51 4.22
N LYS A 396 -14.12 13.97 4.90
CA LYS A 396 -13.52 15.29 4.75
C LYS A 396 -12.01 15.15 4.76
N SER A 397 -11.36 15.83 3.83
CA SER A 397 -9.91 16.09 3.86
C SER A 397 -9.69 17.59 4.01
N SER A 398 -8.70 17.99 4.79
CA SER A 398 -8.22 19.37 4.86
C SER A 398 -6.71 19.41 4.93
N LEU A 399 -6.17 20.52 4.44
CA LEU A 399 -4.75 20.81 4.43
C LEU A 399 -4.56 22.29 4.78
N GLY A 400 -3.57 22.57 5.61
CA GLY A 400 -3.21 23.91 6.09
C GLY A 400 -2.52 24.72 5.01
N SER A 401 -1.40 24.23 4.49
CA SER A 401 -0.73 24.84 3.34
C SER A 401 0.02 23.82 2.47
N LEU A 402 0.20 24.18 1.20
CA LEU A 402 1.19 23.61 0.30
C LEU A 402 2.05 24.76 -0.21
N GLU A 403 3.36 24.65 -0.08
CA GLU A 403 4.32 25.57 -0.66
C GLU A 403 5.18 24.84 -1.69
N ILE A 404 5.30 25.43 -2.88
CA ILE A 404 6.20 24.98 -3.94
C ILE A 404 7.05 26.20 -4.36
N PRO A 405 8.18 26.46 -3.67
CA PRO A 405 8.97 27.67 -3.88
C PRO A 405 9.48 27.82 -5.32
N VAL A 406 9.86 26.71 -5.95
CA VAL A 406 10.36 26.67 -7.34
C VAL A 406 9.31 27.06 -8.39
N LEU A 407 8.03 27.09 -8.02
CA LEU A 407 6.94 27.57 -8.87
C LEU A 407 6.38 28.91 -8.38
N GLY A 408 7.00 29.52 -7.37
CA GLY A 408 6.47 30.69 -6.68
C GLY A 408 5.06 30.49 -6.13
N LEU A 409 4.65 29.24 -5.87
CA LEU A 409 3.26 28.88 -5.61
C LEU A 409 3.03 28.49 -4.15
N GLU A 410 2.10 29.16 -3.49
CA GLU A 410 1.62 28.82 -2.15
C GLU A 410 0.09 28.67 -2.15
N ILE A 411 -0.39 27.51 -1.73
CA ILE A 411 -1.82 27.23 -1.57
C ILE A 411 -2.13 27.23 -0.08
N GLN A 412 -3.05 28.09 0.32
CA GLN A 412 -3.47 28.22 1.70
C GLN A 412 -4.86 27.61 1.91
N GLY A 413 -4.97 26.83 2.99
CA GLY A 413 -6.22 26.38 3.59
C GLY A 413 -7.20 25.73 2.61
N ILE A 414 -7.03 24.45 2.31
CA ILE A 414 -7.98 23.72 1.47
C ILE A 414 -8.82 22.75 2.28
N SER A 415 -10.05 22.51 1.83
CA SER A 415 -10.84 21.40 2.33
C SER A 415 -11.77 20.84 1.27
N SER A 416 -11.96 19.53 1.29
CA SER A 416 -12.99 18.82 0.54
C SER A 416 -13.88 18.05 1.49
N ARG A 417 -15.16 17.90 1.13
CA ARG A 417 -16.13 17.13 1.90
C ARG A 417 -17.18 16.49 1.02
N LEU A 418 -17.45 15.22 1.30
CA LEU A 418 -18.52 14.45 0.66
C LEU A 418 -19.41 13.82 1.73
N ASN A 419 -20.72 13.96 1.57
CA ASN A 419 -21.71 13.31 2.43
C ASN A 419 -22.59 12.41 1.58
N LEU A 420 -22.69 11.13 1.93
CA LEU A 420 -23.47 10.15 1.19
C LEU A 420 -24.60 9.58 2.03
N LYS A 421 -25.69 9.22 1.36
CA LYS A 421 -26.83 8.50 1.93
C LYS A 421 -27.26 7.38 0.98
N LYS A 422 -27.30 6.17 1.50
CA LYS A 422 -27.76 4.97 0.80
C LYS A 422 -29.16 4.60 1.28
N PHE A 423 -30.04 4.33 0.32
CA PHE A 423 -31.33 3.67 0.52
C PHE A 423 -31.30 2.31 -0.21
N PRO A 424 -32.05 1.29 0.27
CA PRO A 424 -32.13 0.00 -0.42
C PRO A 424 -32.64 0.15 -1.85
N GLY A 425 -32.01 -0.54 -2.81
CA GLY A 425 -32.43 -0.54 -4.22
C GLY A 425 -32.22 0.77 -4.98
N GLU A 426 -31.69 1.81 -4.32
CA GLU A 426 -31.49 3.14 -4.92
C GLU A 426 -30.01 3.50 -5.08
N ARG A 427 -29.76 4.41 -6.03
CA ARG A 427 -28.46 5.06 -6.19
C ARG A 427 -28.10 5.83 -4.92
N VAL A 428 -26.82 5.79 -4.53
CA VAL A 428 -26.32 6.54 -3.37
C VAL A 428 -26.45 8.05 -3.64
N ARG A 429 -27.24 8.72 -2.79
CA ARG A 429 -27.52 10.15 -2.86
C ARG A 429 -26.36 10.96 -2.25
N GLY A 430 -26.14 12.17 -2.77
CA GLY A 430 -25.09 13.08 -2.31
C GLY A 430 -23.78 12.99 -3.07
N SER A 431 -23.61 11.97 -3.91
CA SER A 431 -22.46 11.79 -4.81
C SER A 431 -22.29 12.93 -5.84
N ASN A 432 -23.37 13.66 -6.13
CA ASN A 432 -23.38 14.83 -7.02
C ASN A 432 -23.30 16.17 -6.28
N LYS A 433 -23.12 16.16 -4.95
CA LYS A 433 -23.03 17.38 -4.13
C LYS A 433 -21.75 17.41 -3.27
N PRO A 434 -20.56 17.21 -3.87
CA PRO A 434 -19.32 17.47 -3.15
C PRO A 434 -19.23 18.94 -2.74
N LYS A 435 -18.48 19.22 -1.68
CA LYS A 435 -18.17 20.57 -1.22
C LYS A 435 -16.65 20.72 -1.19
N PHE A 436 -16.15 21.86 -1.63
CA PHE A 436 -14.75 22.23 -1.45
C PHE A 436 -14.66 23.68 -0.96
N LYS A 437 -13.51 24.04 -0.38
CA LYS A 437 -13.11 25.39 -0.01
C LYS A 437 -11.61 25.54 -0.21
N VAL A 438 -11.20 26.73 -0.60
CA VAL A 438 -9.81 27.19 -0.71
C VAL A 438 -9.76 28.55 -0.03
N LEU A 439 -8.76 28.79 0.83
CA LEU A 439 -8.63 30.05 1.55
C LEU A 439 -7.97 31.09 0.66
N ASP A 440 -6.82 30.75 0.09
CA ASP A 440 -6.10 31.60 -0.85
C ASP A 440 -5.16 30.77 -1.74
N ILE A 441 -4.74 31.35 -2.87
CA ILE A 441 -3.65 30.85 -3.71
C ILE A 441 -2.79 32.06 -4.04
N ILE A 442 -1.53 32.00 -3.63
CA ILE A 442 -0.52 33.03 -3.86
C ILE A 442 0.43 32.51 -4.93
N HIS A 443 0.64 33.31 -5.97
CA HIS A 443 1.62 33.06 -7.02
C HIS A 443 2.51 34.29 -7.14
N ASN A 444 3.82 34.11 -6.94
CA ASN A 444 4.81 35.19 -6.93
C ASN A 444 4.46 36.36 -5.98
N GLY A 445 3.86 36.04 -4.83
CA GLY A 445 3.46 37.01 -3.81
C GLY A 445 2.09 37.66 -4.02
N GLU A 446 1.39 37.37 -5.12
CA GLU A 446 0.07 37.92 -5.42
C GLU A 446 -1.04 36.86 -5.33
N SER A 447 -2.18 37.21 -4.75
CA SER A 447 -3.34 36.32 -4.71
C SER A 447 -3.97 36.19 -6.10
N ILE A 448 -4.09 34.95 -6.57
CA ILE A 448 -4.74 34.59 -7.84
C ILE A 448 -6.09 33.91 -7.63
N LEU A 449 -6.64 33.94 -6.40
CA LEU A 449 -7.89 33.27 -6.06
C LEU A 449 -9.10 33.99 -6.70
N PRO A 450 -9.94 33.29 -7.49
CA PRO A 450 -11.18 33.87 -8.01
C PRO A 450 -12.21 34.16 -6.90
N GLN A 451 -12.92 35.29 -7.01
CA GLN A 451 -13.95 35.68 -6.02
C GLN A 451 -15.15 34.71 -5.93
N ASN A 452 -15.49 34.03 -7.02
CA ASN A 452 -16.71 33.19 -7.13
C ASN A 452 -16.41 31.77 -7.62
N LEU A 453 -15.65 31.02 -6.82
CA LEU A 453 -15.24 29.65 -7.12
C LEU A 453 -16.41 28.67 -7.29
N ARG A 454 -16.40 27.96 -8.42
CA ARG A 454 -17.27 26.83 -8.75
C ARG A 454 -16.45 25.57 -8.97
N ILE A 455 -17.14 24.44 -8.90
CA ILE A 455 -16.55 23.15 -9.25
C ILE A 455 -16.25 23.14 -10.74
N GLY A 456 -15.00 22.80 -11.09
CA GLY A 456 -14.51 22.72 -12.45
C GLY A 456 -13.92 24.03 -12.98
N ASP A 457 -13.93 25.10 -12.20
CA ASP A 457 -13.20 26.32 -12.58
C ASP A 457 -11.70 26.01 -12.69
N VAL A 458 -11.05 26.68 -13.63
CA VAL A 458 -9.62 26.54 -13.90
C VAL A 458 -9.01 27.94 -13.90
N ILE A 459 -7.85 28.09 -13.25
CA ILE A 459 -6.98 29.25 -13.43
C ILE A 459 -5.65 28.82 -14.01
N GLU A 460 -5.05 29.72 -14.78
CA GLU A 460 -3.75 29.57 -15.39
C GLU A 460 -2.74 30.40 -14.61
N PHE A 461 -1.52 29.90 -14.47
CA PHE A 461 -0.38 30.65 -13.92
C PHE A 461 0.86 30.37 -14.76
N VAL A 462 1.73 31.37 -14.89
CA VAL A 462 2.95 31.27 -15.70
C VAL A 462 4.09 30.81 -14.79
N VAL A 463 4.80 29.78 -15.20
CA VAL A 463 6.03 29.33 -14.54
C VAL A 463 7.21 29.81 -15.41
N ASP A 464 7.80 30.94 -15.00
CA ASP A 464 8.84 31.62 -15.78
C ASP A 464 10.06 30.73 -15.99
N GLU A 465 10.44 29.95 -14.98
CA GLU A 465 11.60 29.05 -14.99
C GLU A 465 11.46 27.88 -15.97
N LEU A 466 10.22 27.54 -16.34
CA LEU A 466 9.91 26.44 -17.26
C LEU A 466 9.41 26.93 -18.63
N GLU A 467 9.23 28.25 -18.80
CA GLU A 467 8.55 28.85 -19.96
C GLU A 467 7.20 28.17 -20.27
N GLN A 468 6.46 27.77 -19.23
CA GLN A 468 5.24 26.96 -19.34
C GLN A 468 4.09 27.52 -18.53
N THR A 469 2.87 27.19 -18.96
CA THR A 469 1.64 27.52 -18.24
C THR A 469 1.20 26.34 -17.39
N GLY A 470 1.05 26.60 -16.09
CA GLY A 470 0.42 25.70 -15.15
C GLY A 470 -1.08 25.94 -15.03
N PHE A 471 -1.82 24.91 -14.63
CA PHE A 471 -3.26 24.95 -14.45
C PHE A 471 -3.65 24.54 -13.03
N ILE A 472 -4.59 25.26 -12.43
CA ILE A 472 -5.20 24.90 -11.14
C ILE A 472 -6.69 24.69 -11.36
N THR A 473 -7.14 23.44 -11.27
CA THR A 473 -8.56 23.06 -11.38
C THR A 473 -9.19 22.92 -10.00
N PHE A 474 -10.30 23.61 -9.76
CA PHE A 474 -11.00 23.61 -8.47
C PHE A 474 -12.10 22.54 -8.40
N GLY A 475 -12.15 21.82 -7.29
CA GLY A 475 -13.20 20.83 -7.02
C GLY A 475 -13.26 19.66 -8.01
N LYS A 476 -12.14 19.30 -8.66
CA LYS A 476 -12.07 18.30 -9.74
C LYS A 476 -12.75 16.99 -9.35
N VAL A 477 -13.86 16.66 -10.02
CA VAL A 477 -14.59 15.41 -9.81
C VAL A 477 -13.97 14.32 -10.69
N LYS A 478 -13.11 13.48 -10.12
CA LYS A 478 -12.41 12.41 -10.86
C LYS A 478 -13.38 11.33 -11.37
N SER A 479 -14.34 10.90 -10.54
CA SER A 479 -15.35 9.95 -10.98
C SER A 479 -16.61 9.95 -10.11
N ARG A 480 -17.72 9.48 -10.69
CA ARG A 480 -19.01 9.36 -10.03
C ARG A 480 -19.74 8.13 -10.55
N ASN A 481 -20.17 7.26 -9.65
CA ASN A 481 -20.87 6.03 -10.03
C ASN A 481 -22.18 5.87 -9.23
N TYR A 482 -22.75 4.67 -9.25
CA TYR A 482 -23.98 4.36 -8.53
C TYR A 482 -23.78 4.37 -6.99
N TYR A 483 -22.55 4.12 -6.52
CA TYR A 483 -22.22 3.89 -5.13
C TYR A 483 -21.58 5.09 -4.42
N GLY A 484 -21.08 6.07 -5.16
CA GLY A 484 -20.47 7.27 -4.60
C GLY A 484 -19.70 8.12 -5.61
N ALA A 485 -18.67 8.82 -5.13
CA ALA A 485 -17.87 9.74 -5.93
C ALA A 485 -16.43 9.85 -5.41
N LYS A 486 -15.54 10.33 -6.30
CA LYS A 486 -14.15 10.69 -6.03
C LYS A 486 -13.92 12.14 -6.45
N MET A 487 -13.18 12.90 -5.65
CA MET A 487 -12.84 14.30 -5.94
C MET A 487 -11.54 14.72 -5.28
N SER A 488 -10.96 15.81 -5.78
CA SER A 488 -9.96 16.64 -5.09
C SER A 488 -10.53 18.04 -4.85
N ALA A 489 -10.00 18.75 -3.85
CA ALA A 489 -10.33 20.15 -3.62
C ALA A 489 -9.68 21.04 -4.69
N ILE A 490 -8.45 20.72 -5.05
CA ILE A 490 -7.65 21.38 -6.09
C ILE A 490 -6.88 20.29 -6.83
N ALA A 491 -6.69 20.47 -8.14
CA ALA A 491 -5.70 19.76 -8.93
C ALA A 491 -4.77 20.77 -9.61
N ILE A 492 -3.47 20.70 -9.33
CA ILE A 492 -2.43 21.48 -9.99
C ILE A 492 -1.84 20.61 -11.10
N THR A 493 -1.77 21.13 -12.32
CA THR A 493 -1.23 20.41 -13.47
C THR A 493 -0.19 21.28 -14.14
N ILE A 494 1.03 20.78 -14.27
CA ILE A 494 2.01 21.32 -15.22
C ILE A 494 2.12 20.29 -16.36
N PRO A 495 1.59 20.59 -17.56
CA PRO A 495 1.53 19.63 -18.65
C PRO A 495 2.89 19.01 -18.97
N GLY A 496 2.93 17.68 -19.11
CA GLY A 496 4.16 16.94 -19.41
C GLY A 496 5.11 16.75 -18.22
N LEU A 497 4.85 17.37 -17.07
CA LEU A 497 5.69 17.26 -15.88
C LEU A 497 4.99 16.52 -14.74
N PHE A 498 3.91 17.09 -14.19
CA PHE A 498 3.22 16.49 -13.05
C PHE A 498 1.77 16.95 -12.87
N ASP A 499 1.03 16.17 -12.09
CA ASP A 499 -0.32 16.40 -11.59
C ASP A 499 -0.35 16.24 -10.06
N ILE A 500 -0.81 17.27 -9.35
CA ILE A 500 -0.94 17.29 -7.89
C ILE A 500 -2.40 17.44 -7.50
N ASP A 501 -3.02 16.39 -6.96
CA ASP A 501 -4.36 16.48 -6.39
C ASP A 501 -4.31 16.66 -4.88
N LEU A 502 -4.90 17.76 -4.40
CA LEU A 502 -4.92 18.13 -3.00
C LEU A 502 -6.31 18.01 -2.38
N GLY A 503 -6.34 17.67 -1.10
CA GLY A 503 -7.59 17.45 -0.38
C GLY A 503 -8.42 16.35 -1.06
N TRP A 504 -7.79 15.23 -1.40
CA TRP A 504 -8.42 14.16 -2.15
C TRP A 504 -9.31 13.30 -1.25
N LEU A 505 -10.48 12.94 -1.76
CA LEU A 505 -11.36 11.97 -1.12
C LEU A 505 -12.09 11.09 -2.13
N GLU A 506 -12.32 9.86 -1.70
CA GLU A 506 -13.22 8.89 -2.28
C GLU A 506 -14.14 8.39 -1.17
N SER A 507 -15.45 8.40 -1.42
CA SER A 507 -16.41 7.73 -0.55
C SER A 507 -17.45 7.03 -1.39
N GLN A 508 -17.73 5.78 -1.05
CA GLN A 508 -18.69 4.91 -1.71
C GLN A 508 -19.35 4.00 -0.66
N ILE A 509 -20.62 3.66 -0.89
CA ILE A 509 -21.37 2.72 -0.05
C ILE A 509 -21.85 1.58 -0.94
N TYR A 510 -21.22 0.41 -0.82
CA TYR A 510 -21.54 -0.76 -1.63
C TYR A 510 -22.53 -1.67 -0.91
N PRO A 511 -23.61 -2.11 -1.58
CA PRO A 511 -24.53 -3.07 -1.00
C PRO A 511 -23.95 -4.51 -0.94
N LYS A 512 -22.91 -4.81 -1.72
CA LYS A 512 -22.28 -6.14 -1.92
C LYS A 512 -20.76 -6.06 -1.80
#